data_AF-A0A103XUX3-F1
#
_entry.id   AF-A0A103XUX3-F1
#
_cell.length_a   1.000
_cell.length_b   1.000
_cell.length_c   1.000
_cell.angle_alpha   90.00
_cell.angle_beta   90.00
_cell.angle_gamma   90.00
#
_symmetry.space_group_name_H-M   'P 1'
#
loop_
_entity.id
_entity.type
_entity.pdbx_description
1 polymer ?
#
loop_
_entity_poly.entity_id
_entity_poly.type
_entity_poly.pdbx_seq_one_letter_code
_entity_poly.pdbx_strand_id
1 'polypeptide(L)'
;MEALYLVCSIFSTILTSFTLSLLLPFRLLLRRLFPPSTPADAIALYEGTVWHERRRPVHHSFKYSVRYALIDLDHALHSPPDHLSPRQARDIARTNGPVFLLTIPPSVGYEQNPLSLYYCYDFEGSNRCDQYTMGRKSADMLGSWSMRTNTPGDTLVVNISVKHPKLGDYFTASLTANRVSSSSVQHALFFWLMPHKHPRYGYPSYKEDAMERDRNLGCCQAFATQTDKHQRAEQSRDPNFTSAMNQKDRWFRWRDAKWPWC
;
A
#
# COMPACT_ATOMS: atom_id res chain seq x y z
N MET A 1 15.69 33.12 -30.25
CA MET A 1 14.65 32.07 -30.32
C MET A 1 14.30 31.53 -28.94
N GLU A 2 15.29 31.16 -28.12
CA GLU A 2 15.10 30.66 -26.73
C GLU A 2 14.31 31.61 -25.80
N ALA A 3 14.59 32.91 -25.82
CA ALA A 3 13.92 33.87 -24.93
C ALA A 3 12.42 34.03 -25.23
N LEU A 4 12.03 34.02 -26.51
CA LEU A 4 10.61 34.05 -26.92
C LEU A 4 9.89 32.77 -26.48
N TYR A 5 10.55 31.61 -26.63
CA TYR A 5 9.99 30.34 -26.19
C TYR A 5 9.79 30.29 -24.67
N LEU A 6 10.77 30.77 -23.89
CA LEU A 6 10.67 30.88 -22.43
C LEU A 6 9.49 31.77 -22.02
N VAL A 7 9.34 32.95 -22.63
CA VAL A 7 8.25 33.88 -22.33
C VAL A 7 6.89 33.27 -22.69
N CYS A 8 6.75 32.67 -23.88
CA CYS A 8 5.53 31.96 -24.26
C CYS A 8 5.19 30.80 -23.32
N SER A 9 6.20 30.05 -22.86
CA SER A 9 6.01 28.96 -21.90
C SER A 9 5.52 29.48 -20.54
N ILE A 10 6.07 30.59 -20.05
CA ILE A 10 5.65 31.22 -18.79
C ILE A 10 4.22 31.74 -18.90
N PHE A 11 3.87 32.42 -20.00
CA PHE A 11 2.50 32.89 -20.22
C PHE A 11 1.50 31.72 -20.33
N SER A 12 1.87 30.64 -21.01
CA SER A 12 1.04 29.44 -21.13
C SER A 12 0.81 28.77 -19.77
N THR A 13 1.84 28.62 -18.94
CA THR A 13 1.70 28.04 -17.60
C THR A 13 0.89 28.93 -16.66
N ILE A 14 1.05 30.26 -16.74
CA ILE A 14 0.23 31.20 -15.97
C ILE A 14 -1.23 31.11 -16.39
N LEU A 15 -1.53 31.12 -17.68
CA LEU A 15 -2.91 31.06 -18.18
C LEU A 15 -3.59 29.72 -17.84
N THR A 16 -2.88 28.60 -18.02
CA THR A 16 -3.39 27.26 -17.68
C THR A 16 -3.59 27.10 -16.17
N SER A 17 -2.65 27.55 -15.34
CA SER A 17 -2.81 27.51 -13.88
C SER A 17 -3.94 28.41 -13.40
N PHE A 18 -4.07 29.62 -13.94
CA PHE A 18 -5.17 30.54 -13.61
C PHE A 18 -6.54 29.96 -13.98
N THR A 19 -6.67 29.42 -15.18
CA THR A 19 -7.92 28.77 -15.63
C THR A 19 -8.27 27.55 -14.78
N LEU A 20 -7.31 26.66 -14.50
CA LEU A 20 -7.52 25.50 -13.61
C LEU A 20 -7.91 25.94 -12.19
N SER A 21 -7.28 27.00 -11.67
CA SER A 21 -7.59 27.54 -10.34
C SER A 21 -8.99 28.15 -10.27
N LEU A 22 -9.43 28.84 -11.32
CA LEU A 22 -10.79 29.38 -11.43
C LEU A 22 -11.85 28.27 -11.59
N LEU A 23 -11.48 27.12 -12.17
CA LEU A 23 -12.36 25.96 -12.29
C LEU A 23 -12.53 25.20 -10.96
N LEU A 24 -11.60 25.31 -10.01
CA LEU A 24 -11.71 24.66 -8.70
C LEU A 24 -12.97 25.06 -7.91
N PRO A 25 -13.26 26.36 -7.65
CA PRO A 25 -14.46 26.75 -6.93
C PRO A 25 -15.74 26.36 -7.70
N PHE A 26 -15.72 26.41 -9.03
CA PHE A 26 -16.86 25.96 -9.85
C PHE A 26 -17.11 24.45 -9.72
N ARG A 27 -16.04 23.62 -9.77
CA ARG A 27 -16.13 22.17 -9.51
C ARG A 27 -16.59 21.88 -8.09
N LEU A 28 -16.12 22.65 -7.10
CA LEU A 28 -16.56 22.52 -5.71
C LEU A 28 -18.03 22.90 -5.52
N LEU A 29 -18.48 23.97 -6.17
CA LEU A 29 -19.88 24.42 -6.17
C LEU A 29 -20.78 23.38 -6.86
N LEU A 30 -20.40 22.91 -8.04
CA LEU A 30 -21.11 21.84 -8.76
C LEU A 30 -21.20 20.56 -7.93
N ARG A 31 -20.13 20.17 -7.22
CA ARG A 31 -20.13 18.98 -6.36
C ARG A 31 -20.98 19.15 -5.09
N ARG A 32 -21.20 20.39 -4.63
CA ARG A 32 -22.15 20.70 -3.54
C ARG A 32 -23.60 20.68 -4.01
N LEU A 33 -23.86 21.21 -5.21
CA LEU A 33 -25.21 21.29 -5.78
C LEU A 33 -25.69 19.96 -6.35
N PHE A 34 -24.76 19.17 -6.88
CA PHE A 34 -24.99 17.82 -7.42
C PHE A 34 -24.03 16.86 -6.72
N PRO A 35 -24.33 16.43 -5.49
CA PRO A 35 -23.56 15.38 -4.85
C PRO A 35 -23.65 14.14 -5.75
N PRO A 36 -22.52 13.56 -6.20
CA PRO A 36 -22.58 12.33 -6.95
C PRO A 36 -23.25 11.28 -6.06
N SER A 37 -24.24 10.57 -6.61
CA SER A 37 -24.76 9.33 -6.04
C SER A 37 -23.70 8.22 -6.17
N THR A 38 -22.49 8.47 -5.68
CA THR A 38 -21.54 7.40 -5.40
C THR A 38 -22.14 6.59 -4.27
N PRO A 39 -22.28 5.27 -4.41
CA PRO A 39 -22.73 4.44 -3.30
C PRO A 39 -21.82 4.75 -2.11
N ALA A 40 -22.42 5.26 -1.04
CA ALA A 40 -21.73 5.74 0.16
C ALA A 40 -20.93 4.63 0.86
N ASP A 41 -21.04 3.39 0.39
CA ASP A 41 -20.53 2.17 1.02
C ASP A 41 -19.31 1.56 0.31
N ALA A 42 -18.86 2.09 -0.83
CA ALA A 42 -17.72 1.49 -1.53
C ALA A 42 -16.37 1.69 -0.80
N ILE A 43 -16.30 2.66 0.13
CA ILE A 43 -15.07 2.95 0.89
C ILE A 43 -15.41 3.09 2.37
N ALA A 44 -14.72 2.33 3.20
CA ALA A 44 -14.71 2.49 4.65
C ALA A 44 -13.36 3.06 5.12
N LEU A 45 -13.41 4.04 6.01
CA LEU A 45 -12.21 4.66 6.57
C LEU A 45 -11.88 4.05 7.92
N TYR A 46 -10.60 3.83 8.17
CA TYR A 46 -10.09 3.33 9.45
C TYR A 46 -8.99 4.26 9.96
N GLU A 47 -9.04 4.58 11.25
CA GLU A 47 -7.99 5.30 11.95
C GLU A 47 -7.43 4.41 13.06
N GLY A 48 -6.11 4.34 13.15
CA GLY A 48 -5.47 3.38 14.02
C GLY A 48 -4.01 3.62 14.26
N THR A 49 -3.35 2.58 14.74
CA THR A 49 -1.93 2.61 15.06
C THR A 49 -1.26 1.34 14.57
N VAL A 50 -0.07 1.51 14.01
CA VAL A 50 0.84 0.43 13.67
C VAL A 50 1.98 0.40 14.68
N TRP A 51 2.31 -0.79 15.13
CA TRP A 51 3.50 -1.08 15.92
C TRP A 51 4.38 -2.06 15.16
N HIS A 52 5.67 -1.75 15.06
CA HIS A 52 6.68 -2.59 14.44
C HIS A 52 7.76 -2.93 15.46
N GLU A 53 8.22 -4.17 15.45
CA GLU A 53 9.37 -4.63 16.21
C GLU A 53 10.24 -5.55 15.36
N ARG A 54 11.51 -5.20 15.26
CA ARG A 54 12.58 -6.03 14.71
C ARG A 54 13.48 -6.43 15.87
N ARG A 55 13.57 -7.72 16.17
CA ARG A 55 14.23 -8.22 17.39
C ARG A 55 15.72 -8.48 17.20
N ARG A 56 16.15 -8.70 15.96
CA ARG A 56 17.50 -9.12 15.59
C ARG A 56 17.97 -8.44 14.29
N PRO A 57 19.28 -8.23 14.10
CA PRO A 57 20.36 -8.47 15.06
C PRO A 57 20.37 -7.44 16.21
N VAL A 58 19.94 -6.21 15.95
CA VAL A 58 19.72 -5.15 16.93
C VAL A 58 18.22 -4.96 17.13
N HIS A 59 17.81 -4.78 18.39
CA HIS A 59 16.41 -4.54 18.72
C HIS A 59 15.99 -3.13 18.32
N HIS A 60 14.91 -3.03 17.54
CA HIS A 60 14.27 -1.77 17.19
C HIS A 60 12.75 -1.95 17.26
N SER A 61 12.08 -1.03 17.94
CA SER A 61 10.63 -1.04 18.11
C SER A 61 10.09 0.38 18.01
N PHE A 62 8.99 0.57 17.27
CA PHE A 62 8.36 1.87 17.13
C PHE A 62 6.86 1.76 16.85
N LYS A 63 6.12 2.83 17.16
CA LYS A 63 4.67 2.91 17.05
C LYS A 63 4.26 4.23 16.42
N TYR A 64 3.35 4.21 15.46
CA TYR A 64 2.89 5.40 14.74
C TYR A 64 1.44 5.29 14.28
N SER A 65 0.73 6.40 14.34
CA SER A 65 -0.66 6.50 13.90
C SER A 65 -0.78 6.39 12.38
N VAL A 66 -1.83 5.73 11.91
CA VAL A 66 -2.09 5.49 10.48
C VAL A 66 -3.56 5.68 10.15
N ARG A 67 -3.83 5.92 8.86
CA ARG A 67 -5.17 5.99 8.29
C ARG A 67 -5.25 5.07 7.09
N TYR A 68 -6.24 4.20 7.07
CA TYR A 68 -6.45 3.19 6.03
C TYR A 68 -7.80 3.40 5.34
N ALA A 69 -7.85 3.07 4.05
CA ALA A 69 -9.09 2.86 3.31
C ALA A 69 -9.29 1.35 3.11
N LEU A 70 -10.48 0.86 3.43
CA LEU A 70 -10.98 -0.41 2.94
C LEU A 70 -11.91 -0.11 1.75
N ILE A 71 -11.49 -0.53 0.56
CA ILE A 71 -12.15 -0.22 -0.71
C ILE A 71 -12.79 -1.50 -1.22
N ASP A 72 -14.09 -1.48 -1.47
CA ASP A 72 -14.77 -2.51 -2.25
C ASP A 72 -14.32 -2.36 -3.71
N LEU A 73 -13.50 -3.29 -4.20
CA LEU A 73 -12.92 -3.19 -5.53
C LEU A 73 -13.94 -3.51 -6.64
N ASP A 74 -15.04 -4.19 -6.33
CA ASP A 74 -16.08 -4.53 -7.31
C ASP A 74 -17.04 -3.37 -7.56
N HIS A 75 -17.26 -2.53 -6.55
CA HIS A 75 -18.09 -1.33 -6.64
C HIS A 75 -17.27 -0.04 -6.84
N ALA A 76 -15.95 -0.09 -6.67
CA ALA A 76 -15.09 1.06 -6.96
C ALA A 76 -15.10 1.39 -8.45
N LEU A 77 -15.26 2.69 -8.76
CA LEU A 77 -15.25 3.18 -10.15
C LEU A 77 -13.94 2.82 -10.87
N HIS A 78 -12.80 2.92 -10.16
CA HIS A 78 -11.47 2.56 -10.65
C HIS A 78 -10.66 1.88 -9.54
N SER A 79 -9.89 0.84 -9.90
CA SER A 79 -8.90 0.26 -8.98
C SER A 79 -7.80 1.29 -8.70
N PRO A 80 -7.32 1.40 -7.44
CA PRO A 80 -6.18 2.26 -7.14
C PRO A 80 -4.97 1.91 -8.02
N PRO A 81 -4.16 2.90 -8.44
CA PRO A 81 -2.95 2.65 -9.22
C PRO A 81 -2.01 1.71 -8.45
N ASP A 82 -1.24 0.91 -9.16
CA ASP A 82 -0.29 -0.08 -8.61
C ASP A 82 -0.90 -1.17 -7.73
N HIS A 83 -2.21 -1.39 -7.79
CA HIS A 83 -2.92 -2.44 -7.07
C HIS A 83 -3.51 -3.49 -8.03
N LEU A 84 -3.68 -4.73 -7.55
CA LEU A 84 -4.37 -5.77 -8.29
C LEU A 84 -5.83 -5.37 -8.56
N SER A 85 -6.30 -5.68 -9.76
CA SER A 85 -7.73 -5.65 -10.10
C SER A 85 -8.50 -6.73 -9.33
N PRO A 86 -9.84 -6.60 -9.18
CA PRO A 86 -10.68 -7.63 -8.57
C PRO A 86 -10.47 -9.01 -9.19
N ARG A 87 -10.36 -9.09 -10.53
CA ARG A 87 -10.17 -10.35 -11.26
C ARG A 87 -8.82 -10.99 -10.92
N GLN A 88 -7.73 -10.22 -10.95
CA GLN A 88 -6.41 -10.73 -10.57
C GLN A 88 -6.37 -11.20 -9.11
N ALA A 89 -7.03 -10.48 -8.20
CA ALA A 89 -7.11 -10.88 -6.81
C ALA A 89 -7.83 -12.24 -6.65
N ARG A 90 -8.99 -12.41 -7.30
CA ARG A 90 -9.73 -13.69 -7.35
C ARG A 90 -8.89 -14.82 -7.92
N ASP A 91 -8.20 -14.60 -9.03
CA ASP A 91 -7.37 -15.62 -9.68
C ASP A 91 -6.24 -16.12 -8.76
N ILE A 92 -5.60 -15.20 -8.02
CA ILE A 92 -4.53 -15.53 -7.08
C ILE A 92 -5.09 -16.21 -5.82
N ALA A 93 -6.17 -15.66 -5.25
CA ALA A 93 -6.82 -16.23 -4.07
C ALA A 93 -7.48 -17.59 -4.38
N ARG A 94 -7.83 -17.83 -5.65
CA ARG A 94 -8.73 -18.88 -6.15
C ARG A 94 -10.12 -18.77 -5.54
N THR A 95 -10.66 -17.55 -5.57
CA THR A 95 -12.00 -17.26 -5.05
C THR A 95 -12.93 -16.70 -6.11
N ASN A 96 -14.24 -16.71 -5.87
CA ASN A 96 -15.24 -16.23 -6.82
C ASN A 96 -16.16 -15.11 -6.30
N GLY A 97 -16.08 -14.75 -5.01
CA GLY A 97 -16.91 -13.74 -4.36
C GLY A 97 -16.35 -12.31 -4.39
N PRO A 98 -16.84 -11.39 -3.53
CA PRO A 98 -16.41 -10.01 -3.50
C PRO A 98 -14.94 -9.83 -3.06
N VAL A 99 -14.31 -8.74 -3.49
CA VAL A 99 -12.92 -8.39 -3.14
C VAL A 99 -12.83 -7.00 -2.53
N PHE A 100 -12.23 -6.92 -1.34
CA PHE A 100 -11.94 -5.65 -0.68
C PHE A 100 -10.45 -5.44 -0.52
N LEU A 101 -10.01 -4.21 -0.70
CA LEU A 101 -8.62 -3.78 -0.56
C LEU A 101 -8.47 -2.86 0.64
N LEU A 102 -7.72 -3.28 1.64
CA LEU A 102 -7.22 -2.43 2.71
C LEU A 102 -5.87 -1.84 2.27
N THR A 103 -5.81 -0.53 2.09
CA THR A 103 -4.59 0.16 1.69
C THR A 103 -4.54 1.59 2.24
N ILE A 104 -3.36 2.20 2.17
CA ILE A 104 -3.21 3.64 2.39
C ILE A 104 -3.19 4.30 0.99
N PRO A 105 -4.23 5.06 0.60
CA PRO A 105 -4.24 5.74 -0.70
C PRO A 105 -3.04 6.70 -0.83
N PRO A 106 -2.53 6.92 -2.06
CA PRO A 106 -1.46 7.88 -2.28
C PRO A 106 -1.84 9.28 -1.75
N SER A 107 -1.08 9.76 -0.77
CA SER A 107 -1.31 11.06 -0.15
C SER A 107 0.00 11.84 -0.05
N VAL A 108 0.13 12.90 -0.85
CA VAL A 108 1.16 13.96 -0.76
C VAL A 108 2.60 13.44 -0.62
N GLY A 109 2.96 12.39 -1.37
CA GLY A 109 4.33 11.85 -1.39
C GLY A 109 4.74 11.08 -0.13
N TYR A 110 3.80 10.76 0.77
CA TYR A 110 4.06 9.96 1.96
C TYR A 110 3.79 8.48 1.71
N GLU A 111 4.78 7.64 2.01
CA GLU A 111 4.74 6.19 1.91
C GLU A 111 5.29 5.63 3.24
N GLN A 112 4.39 5.60 4.23
CA GLN A 112 4.72 5.26 5.62
C GLN A 112 4.62 3.76 5.91
N ASN A 113 3.77 3.04 5.17
CA ASN A 113 3.59 1.60 5.32
C ASN A 113 2.88 1.07 4.06
N PRO A 114 3.58 0.43 3.11
CA PRO A 114 3.00 0.00 1.85
C PRO A 114 2.17 -1.30 2.00
N LEU A 115 1.76 -1.67 3.21
CA LEU A 115 0.98 -2.88 3.42
C LEU A 115 -0.41 -2.71 2.82
N SER A 116 -0.60 -3.35 1.66
CA SER A 116 -1.90 -3.54 1.01
C SER A 116 -2.38 -4.96 1.25
N LEU A 117 -3.57 -5.10 1.83
CA LEU A 117 -4.22 -6.40 2.09
C LEU A 117 -5.48 -6.54 1.24
N TYR A 118 -5.66 -7.72 0.66
CA TYR A 118 -6.85 -8.10 -0.08
C TYR A 118 -7.65 -9.09 0.73
N TYR A 119 -8.92 -8.77 0.97
CA TYR A 119 -9.93 -9.65 1.53
C TYR A 119 -10.74 -10.21 0.36
N CYS A 120 -10.51 -11.48 0.06
CA CYS A 120 -11.18 -12.19 -1.02
C CYS A 120 -12.14 -13.20 -0.41
N TYR A 121 -13.40 -13.18 -0.82
CA TYR A 121 -14.42 -14.08 -0.32
C TYR A 121 -14.83 -15.08 -1.41
N ASP A 122 -15.36 -16.23 -1.00
CA ASP A 122 -16.10 -17.14 -1.87
C ASP A 122 -17.61 -16.98 -1.71
N PHE A 123 -18.34 -17.19 -2.80
CA PHE A 123 -19.78 -17.39 -2.76
C PHE A 123 -20.06 -18.79 -2.20
N GLU A 124 -20.27 -18.92 -0.89
CA GLU A 124 -20.97 -20.09 -0.37
C GLU A 124 -22.47 -19.82 -0.27
N GLY A 125 -23.26 -20.83 -0.62
CA GLY A 125 -24.70 -20.85 -0.40
C GLY A 125 -25.04 -20.47 1.05
N SER A 126 -25.71 -19.34 1.16
CA SER A 126 -26.42 -18.76 2.30
C SER A 126 -25.74 -18.54 3.66
N ASN A 127 -24.66 -19.20 4.12
CA ASN A 127 -24.24 -18.98 5.53
C ASN A 127 -22.74 -19.10 5.91
N ARG A 128 -21.79 -19.32 5.00
CA ARG A 128 -20.36 -19.39 5.37
C ARG A 128 -19.43 -18.77 4.33
N CYS A 129 -19.12 -17.48 4.46
CA CYS A 129 -18.10 -16.85 3.62
C CYS A 129 -16.70 -17.22 4.13
N ASP A 130 -16.02 -18.18 3.51
CA ASP A 130 -14.60 -18.39 3.77
C ASP A 130 -13.81 -17.15 3.28
N GLN A 131 -13.04 -16.55 4.20
CA GLN A 131 -12.25 -15.36 3.95
C GLN A 131 -10.80 -15.73 3.65
N TYR A 132 -10.31 -15.27 2.51
CA TYR A 132 -8.92 -15.38 2.09
C TYR A 132 -8.25 -14.02 2.19
N THR A 133 -7.09 -13.99 2.82
CA THR A 133 -6.29 -12.75 2.91
C THR A 133 -5.01 -12.91 2.11
N MET A 134 -4.77 -11.94 1.22
CA MET A 134 -3.51 -11.81 0.51
C MET A 134 -2.83 -10.51 0.92
N GLY A 135 -1.54 -10.58 1.20
CA GLY A 135 -0.70 -9.42 1.47
C GLY A 135 0.37 -9.24 0.40
N ARG A 136 0.69 -7.99 0.07
CA ARG A 136 1.94 -7.67 -0.63
C ARG A 136 3.09 -7.82 0.37
N LYS A 137 4.11 -8.63 0.06
CA LYS A 137 5.33 -8.64 0.87
C LYS A 137 6.10 -7.34 0.68
N SER A 138 6.65 -6.83 1.78
CA SER A 138 7.75 -5.88 1.67
C SER A 138 8.94 -6.63 1.06
N ALA A 139 9.46 -6.12 -0.07
CA ALA A 139 10.46 -6.80 -0.89
C ALA A 139 11.85 -6.91 -0.22
N ASP A 140 12.01 -6.33 0.97
CA ASP A 140 13.24 -6.19 1.74
C ASP A 140 13.42 -7.27 2.84
N MET A 141 12.37 -7.97 3.26
CA MET A 141 12.47 -8.92 4.39
C MET A 141 12.42 -10.40 3.97
N LEU A 142 13.57 -11.07 4.07
CA LEU A 142 13.72 -12.52 3.91
C LEU A 142 13.12 -13.27 5.12
N GLY A 143 12.35 -14.32 4.85
CA GLY A 143 11.85 -15.22 5.89
C GLY A 143 10.54 -15.92 5.53
N SER A 144 10.07 -16.74 6.46
CA SER A 144 8.72 -17.30 6.45
C SER A 144 7.77 -16.29 7.09
N TRP A 145 6.86 -15.76 6.29
CA TRP A 145 5.89 -14.75 6.73
C TRP A 145 4.58 -15.41 7.11
N SER A 146 4.04 -15.04 8.27
CA SER A 146 2.68 -15.36 8.67
C SER A 146 1.91 -14.08 8.96
N MET A 147 0.64 -14.07 8.56
CA MET A 147 -0.26 -12.94 8.75
C MET A 147 -1.58 -13.47 9.29
N ARG A 148 -2.21 -12.69 10.17
CA ARG A 148 -3.55 -12.94 10.70
C ARG A 148 -4.33 -11.64 10.72
N THR A 149 -5.60 -11.69 10.36
CA THR A 149 -6.48 -10.53 10.41
C THR A 149 -7.90 -10.98 10.76
N ASN A 150 -8.69 -10.11 11.37
CA ASN A 150 -10.12 -10.33 11.55
C ASN A 150 -10.92 -9.94 10.28
N THR A 151 -12.20 -10.30 10.24
CA THR A 151 -13.11 -9.74 9.24
C THR A 151 -13.28 -8.24 9.50
N PRO A 152 -13.09 -7.38 8.47
CA PRO A 152 -13.23 -5.94 8.65
C PRO A 152 -14.64 -5.54 9.11
N GLY A 153 -14.75 -4.88 10.26
CA GLY A 153 -16.00 -4.37 10.83
C GLY A 153 -15.77 -3.03 11.51
N ASP A 154 -16.28 -2.85 12.73
CA ASP A 154 -15.99 -1.64 13.52
C ASP A 154 -14.54 -1.56 13.97
N THR A 155 -13.91 -2.72 14.16
CA THR A 155 -12.51 -2.85 14.53
C THR A 155 -11.77 -3.70 13.51
N LEU A 156 -10.51 -3.35 13.28
CA LEU A 156 -9.62 -4.01 12.35
C LEU A 156 -8.30 -4.27 13.05
N VAL A 157 -7.89 -5.54 13.07
CA VAL A 157 -6.65 -6.00 13.68
C VAL A 157 -5.90 -6.85 12.68
N VAL A 158 -4.66 -6.47 12.36
CA VAL A 158 -3.76 -7.25 11.51
C VAL A 158 -2.47 -7.52 12.28
N ASN A 159 -2.07 -8.78 12.36
CA ASN A 159 -0.79 -9.19 12.93
C ASN A 159 0.06 -9.86 11.87
N ILE A 160 1.32 -9.48 11.79
CA ILE A 160 2.32 -10.02 10.87
C ILE A 160 3.50 -10.47 11.70
N SER A 161 4.05 -11.64 11.38
CA SER A 161 5.32 -12.09 11.91
C SER A 161 6.16 -12.73 10.82
N VAL A 162 7.47 -12.52 10.90
CA VAL A 162 8.44 -13.05 9.94
C VAL A 162 9.50 -13.84 10.71
N LYS A 163 9.62 -15.11 10.37
CA LYS A 163 10.68 -15.99 10.85
C LYS A 163 11.82 -16.05 9.85
N HIS A 164 12.96 -15.50 10.22
CA HIS A 164 14.17 -15.55 9.41
C HIS A 164 14.87 -16.90 9.58
N PRO A 165 15.35 -17.55 8.52
CA PRO A 165 15.95 -18.90 8.60
C PRO A 165 17.15 -18.98 9.55
N LYS A 166 17.91 -17.88 9.70
CA LYS A 166 19.07 -17.82 10.61
C LYS A 166 18.82 -17.12 11.94
N LEU A 167 17.85 -16.20 12.00
CA LEU A 167 17.65 -15.32 13.17
C LEU A 167 16.42 -15.69 14.00
N GLY A 168 15.64 -16.70 13.57
CA GLY A 168 14.41 -17.08 14.23
C GLY A 168 13.35 -15.98 14.09
N ASP A 169 12.65 -15.68 15.19
CA ASP A 169 11.61 -14.66 15.25
C ASP A 169 12.22 -13.26 15.10
N TYR A 170 12.22 -12.79 13.87
CA TYR A 170 13.01 -11.66 13.43
C TYR A 170 12.23 -10.36 13.41
N PHE A 171 10.97 -10.41 12.97
CA PHE A 171 10.11 -9.24 12.84
C PHE A 171 8.67 -9.55 13.21
N THR A 172 8.03 -8.59 13.89
CA THR A 172 6.60 -8.60 14.20
C THR A 172 6.01 -7.22 13.97
N ALA A 173 4.81 -7.16 13.41
CA ALA A 173 4.04 -5.95 13.26
C ALA A 173 2.57 -6.17 13.60
N SER A 174 1.94 -5.18 14.22
CA SER A 174 0.52 -5.19 14.51
C SER A 174 -0.13 -3.86 14.10
N LEU A 175 -1.22 -3.94 13.36
CA LEU A 175 -2.15 -2.84 13.09
C LEU A 175 -3.39 -3.04 13.95
N THR A 176 -3.81 -1.97 14.64
CA THR A 176 -5.13 -1.90 15.29
C THR A 176 -5.78 -0.60 14.86
N ALA A 177 -6.96 -0.69 14.26
CA ALA A 177 -7.69 0.48 13.75
C ALA A 177 -9.19 0.34 13.98
N ASN A 178 -9.86 1.47 14.15
CA ASN A 178 -11.30 1.57 14.32
C ASN A 178 -11.92 2.25 13.11
N ARG A 179 -13.12 1.81 12.72
CA ARG A 179 -13.88 2.39 11.63
C ARG A 179 -14.30 3.82 11.98
N VAL A 180 -14.14 4.73 11.03
CA VAL A 180 -14.55 6.13 11.16
C VAL A 180 -15.90 6.30 10.46
N SER A 181 -16.81 7.04 11.09
CA SER A 181 -18.11 7.33 10.48
C SER A 181 -17.95 8.19 9.22
N SER A 182 -18.37 7.66 8.07
CA SER A 182 -18.25 8.31 6.75
C SER A 182 -19.06 9.60 6.61
N SER A 183 -19.98 9.92 7.52
CA SER A 183 -20.84 11.10 7.43
C SER A 183 -20.14 12.44 7.67
N SER A 184 -18.90 12.43 8.19
CA SER A 184 -18.24 13.64 8.70
C SER A 184 -16.96 14.07 7.96
N VAL A 185 -16.40 13.30 7.02
CA VAL A 185 -15.06 13.58 6.49
C VAL A 185 -14.95 13.40 4.98
N GLN A 186 -14.47 14.43 4.28
CA GLN A 186 -14.05 14.28 2.89
C GLN A 186 -12.82 13.36 2.83
N HIS A 187 -12.91 12.24 2.09
CA HIS A 187 -11.82 11.25 1.93
C HIS A 187 -10.45 11.90 1.68
N ALA A 188 -10.37 12.89 0.80
CA ALA A 188 -9.13 13.60 0.50
C ALA A 188 -8.55 14.33 1.73
N LEU A 189 -9.40 15.00 2.53
CA LEU A 189 -8.98 15.68 3.75
C LEU A 189 -8.54 14.69 4.83
N PHE A 190 -9.22 13.54 4.94
CA PHE A 190 -8.87 12.48 5.87
C PHE A 190 -7.44 11.98 5.67
N PHE A 191 -7.04 11.72 4.42
CA PHE A 191 -5.68 11.29 4.10
C PHE A 191 -4.69 12.46 4.01
N TRP A 192 -5.15 13.68 3.75
CA TRP A 192 -4.28 14.86 3.80
C TRP A 192 -3.72 15.12 5.20
N LEU A 193 -4.51 14.87 6.24
CA LEU A 193 -4.11 15.00 7.64
C LEU A 193 -3.44 13.71 8.18
N MET A 194 -2.74 12.96 7.33
CA MET A 194 -2.07 11.73 7.71
C MET A 194 -0.95 12.01 8.74
N PRO A 195 -0.91 11.29 9.88
CA PRO A 195 0.10 11.55 10.91
C PRO A 195 1.53 11.29 10.42
N HIS A 196 2.37 12.32 10.37
CA HIS A 196 3.77 12.19 9.96
C HIS A 196 4.70 11.83 11.12
N LYS A 197 4.70 10.55 11.53
CA LYS A 197 5.53 10.06 12.67
C LYS A 197 6.39 8.82 12.37
N HIS A 198 6.56 8.44 11.10
CA HIS A 198 7.39 7.28 10.75
C HIS A 198 8.89 7.63 10.79
N PRO A 199 9.78 6.78 11.36
CA PRO A 199 11.22 7.05 11.48
C PRO A 199 11.92 7.46 10.17
N ARG A 200 11.46 6.93 9.03
CA ARG A 200 11.86 7.33 7.67
C ARG A 200 11.87 8.85 7.44
N TYR A 201 11.00 9.60 8.12
CA TYR A 201 10.89 11.06 7.96
C TYR A 201 11.63 11.85 9.03
N GLY A 202 12.00 11.22 10.15
CA GLY A 202 12.83 11.84 11.19
C GLY A 202 14.33 11.58 11.01
N TYR A 203 14.69 10.60 10.17
CA TYR A 203 16.07 10.15 10.00
C TYR A 203 16.39 9.91 8.51
N PRO A 204 17.08 10.85 7.84
CA PRO A 204 17.32 10.80 6.40
C PRO A 204 18.05 9.53 5.91
N SER A 205 18.99 8.98 6.70
CA SER A 205 19.72 7.75 6.35
C SER A 205 18.99 6.46 6.71
N TYR A 206 17.76 6.53 7.24
CA TYR A 206 16.99 5.36 7.68
C TYR A 206 16.89 4.28 6.60
N LYS A 207 16.69 4.71 5.35
CA LYS A 207 16.50 3.79 4.21
C LYS A 207 17.81 3.09 3.87
N GLU A 208 18.90 3.84 3.77
CA GLU A 208 20.24 3.34 3.47
C GLU A 208 20.73 2.40 4.57
N ASP A 209 20.56 2.77 5.85
CA ASP A 209 20.95 1.95 7.00
C ASP A 209 20.10 0.68 7.13
N ALA A 210 18.82 0.73 6.75
CA ALA A 210 17.98 -0.46 6.66
C ALA A 210 18.47 -1.40 5.53
N MET A 211 18.72 -0.85 4.34
CA MET A 211 19.21 -1.60 3.18
C MET A 211 20.60 -2.22 3.43
N GLU A 212 21.53 -1.49 4.04
CA GLU A 212 22.87 -1.99 4.36
C GLU A 212 22.82 -3.13 5.38
N ARG A 213 21.98 -3.01 6.43
CA ARG A 213 21.74 -4.10 7.38
C ARG A 213 21.14 -5.32 6.68
N ASP A 214 20.19 -5.14 5.78
CA ASP A 214 19.55 -6.24 5.07
C ASP A 214 20.50 -6.91 4.06
N ARG A 215 21.40 -6.15 3.43
CA ARG A 215 22.50 -6.66 2.59
C ARG A 215 23.44 -7.54 3.41
N ASN A 216 23.82 -7.09 4.60
CA ASN A 216 24.67 -7.83 5.53
C ASN A 216 24.00 -9.10 6.07
N LEU A 217 22.67 -9.13 6.15
CA LEU A 217 21.90 -10.32 6.54
C LEU A 217 21.69 -11.32 5.39
N GLY A 218 22.05 -10.96 4.16
CA GLY A 218 21.90 -11.81 2.98
C GLY A 218 20.45 -11.93 2.49
N CYS A 219 19.60 -10.94 2.80
CA CYS A 219 18.16 -10.99 2.50
C CYS A 219 17.85 -10.95 0.98
N CYS A 220 18.78 -10.46 0.14
CA CYS A 220 18.61 -10.36 -1.30
C CYS A 220 19.95 -10.54 -2.07
N GLN A 221 20.19 -11.70 -2.69
CA GLN A 221 21.20 -11.81 -3.77
C GLN A 221 20.77 -11.09 -5.06
N ALA A 222 19.48 -10.76 -5.20
CA ALA A 222 18.93 -10.14 -6.41
C ALA A 222 19.39 -8.68 -6.68
N PHE A 223 19.91 -7.98 -5.68
CA PHE A 223 20.38 -6.58 -5.82
C PHE A 223 21.89 -6.41 -5.60
N ALA A 224 22.59 -7.44 -5.11
CA ALA A 224 24.04 -7.37 -4.86
C ALA A 224 24.87 -7.30 -6.16
N THR A 225 24.30 -7.69 -7.30
CA THR A 225 25.01 -7.83 -8.57
C THR A 225 25.05 -6.58 -9.47
N GLN A 226 24.47 -5.44 -9.06
CA GLN A 226 24.43 -4.24 -9.91
C GLN A 226 25.31 -3.06 -9.47
N THR A 227 25.99 -3.12 -8.32
CA THR A 227 26.80 -1.96 -7.88
C THR A 227 28.28 -1.98 -8.31
N ASP A 228 28.81 -3.11 -8.78
CA ASP A 228 30.27 -3.24 -9.05
C ASP A 228 30.67 -3.35 -10.53
N LYS A 229 29.79 -3.07 -11.50
CA LYS A 229 30.14 -3.16 -12.94
C LYS A 229 29.74 -1.98 -13.83
N HIS A 230 29.53 -0.78 -13.27
CA HIS A 230 29.34 0.44 -14.07
C HIS A 230 30.52 1.42 -14.03
N GLN A 231 31.74 0.89 -14.10
CA GLN A 231 32.85 1.59 -14.78
C GLN A 231 33.35 0.72 -15.93
N ARG A 232 33.18 1.24 -17.15
CA ARG A 232 33.59 0.71 -18.47
C ARG A 232 32.79 -0.48 -19.02
N ALA A 233 31.81 -0.19 -19.87
CA ALA A 233 31.81 -0.61 -21.27
C ALA A 233 30.57 -0.03 -21.99
N GLU A 234 30.83 0.56 -23.15
CA GLU A 234 29.84 1.11 -24.07
C GLU A 234 29.01 0.01 -24.75
N GLN A 235 27.81 0.42 -25.17
CA GLN A 235 27.04 -0.10 -26.31
C GLN A 235 26.76 -1.61 -26.40
N SER A 236 25.59 -2.01 -25.91
CA SER A 236 24.76 -3.02 -26.58
C SER A 236 23.29 -2.84 -26.14
N ARG A 237 22.45 -2.39 -27.08
CA ARG A 237 20.99 -2.37 -26.92
C ARG A 237 20.48 -3.78 -27.17
N ASP A 238 19.94 -4.41 -26.14
CA ASP A 238 19.13 -5.62 -26.30
C ASP A 238 17.75 -5.37 -25.65
N PRO A 239 16.67 -5.17 -26.43
CA PRO A 239 15.37 -4.74 -25.92
C PRO A 239 14.56 -5.86 -25.22
N ASN A 240 15.11 -7.06 -25.07
CA ASN A 240 14.39 -8.25 -24.58
C ASN A 240 14.80 -8.77 -23.20
N PHE A 241 15.67 -8.08 -22.44
CA PHE A 241 15.89 -8.43 -21.03
C PHE A 241 14.76 -7.88 -20.16
N THR A 242 13.58 -8.47 -20.32
CA THR A 242 12.39 -8.10 -19.56
C THR A 242 12.53 -8.56 -18.10
N SER A 243 12.39 -7.59 -17.21
CA SER A 243 12.20 -7.69 -15.76
C SER A 243 10.91 -8.46 -15.43
N ALA A 244 10.88 -9.73 -15.82
CA ALA A 244 9.80 -10.68 -15.61
C ALA A 244 10.16 -11.68 -14.49
N MET A 245 11.00 -11.27 -13.52
CA MET A 245 10.94 -11.90 -12.20
C MET A 245 9.54 -11.65 -11.64
N ASN A 246 8.75 -12.71 -11.68
CA ASN A 246 7.31 -12.79 -11.62
C ASN A 246 6.67 -11.82 -10.61
N GLN A 247 5.79 -10.94 -11.08
CA GLN A 247 4.83 -10.24 -10.19
C GLN A 247 4.12 -11.22 -9.25
N LYS A 248 3.91 -12.49 -9.66
CA LYS A 248 3.31 -13.55 -8.85
C LYS A 248 4.10 -13.90 -7.58
N ASP A 249 5.43 -13.76 -7.57
CA ASP A 249 6.27 -14.14 -6.41
C ASP A 249 6.25 -13.08 -5.28
N ARG A 250 5.66 -11.91 -5.53
CA ARG A 250 5.51 -10.82 -4.53
C ARG A 250 4.26 -10.95 -3.66
N TRP A 251 3.37 -11.89 -3.97
CA TRP A 251 2.07 -12.05 -3.32
C TRP A 251 1.97 -13.42 -2.68
N PHE A 252 1.53 -13.44 -1.42
CA PHE A 252 1.37 -14.70 -0.68
C PHE A 252 -0.09 -14.82 -0.26
N ARG A 253 -0.63 -16.02 -0.49
CA ARG A 253 -1.99 -16.40 -0.10
C ARG A 253 -1.94 -17.15 1.21
N TRP A 254 -2.74 -16.70 2.18
CA TRP A 254 -3.02 -17.45 3.41
C TRP A 254 -4.48 -17.91 3.41
N ARG A 255 -4.70 -19.19 3.76
CA ARG A 255 -6.03 -19.73 4.06
C ARG A 255 -6.22 -19.76 5.59
N ASP A 256 -7.47 -19.60 6.02
CA ASP A 256 -7.95 -19.83 7.39
C ASP A 256 -7.42 -18.85 8.46
N ALA A 257 -7.92 -17.61 8.44
CA ALA A 257 -8.02 -16.80 9.66
C ALA A 257 -9.34 -17.11 10.39
N LYS A 258 -9.52 -18.36 10.83
CA LYS A 258 -10.72 -18.76 11.60
C LYS A 258 -10.60 -18.30 13.06
N TRP A 259 -11.58 -17.51 13.49
CA TRP A 259 -11.86 -17.18 14.89
C TRP A 259 -13.04 -18.03 15.39
N PRO A 260 -13.15 -18.44 16.67
CA PRO A 260 -12.14 -18.46 17.73
C PRO A 260 -11.58 -19.89 17.89
N TRP A 261 -10.29 -20.08 17.58
CA TRP A 261 -9.49 -21.28 17.89
C TRP A 261 -9.95 -22.62 17.30
N CYS A 262 -9.06 -23.22 16.50
CA CYS A 262 -8.68 -24.62 16.58
C CYS A 262 -7.14 -24.67 16.59
#